data_AF-A0A6C0JGP6-F1
#
_entry.id   AF-A0A6C0JGP6-F1
#
_cell.length_a   1.000
_cell.length_b   1.000
_cell.length_c   1.000
_cell.angle_alpha   90.00
_cell.angle_beta   90.00
_cell.angle_gamma   90.00
#
_symmetry.space_group_name_H-M   'P 1'
#
loop_
_entity.id
_entity.type
_entity.pdbx_description
1 polymer ?
#
loop_
_entity_poly.entity_id
_entity_poly.type
_entity_poly.pdbx_seq_one_letter_code
_entity_poly.pdbx_strand_id
1 'polypeptide(L)'
;MEGGNQMNEEQIAAKQLADKAAADKAAAEKAAAEKAAAEKAAAEKAAAEKAAAEKAAKELEEKAAAEKAAAEKAAAEKAAADKAAAEKAAKELEDKAAAEKAAADKAAKELEEKAAAEKAAAEKAAAEKAAAEKAAAEKAAAEKAAADKAAAEKAAKELEDKAAAEKAAKELEDKAAAEKAAADKAAKELEEKAAAEKAAAEAKAAAEAKAAKELADKIAAEAKAARELAEEAIRIANLPPKLVFIVPYRDREQQQQFFATQMKTILEDYKPEEYKIYYASQNDTRDFNRGALKNIGFLAMKTKYPNDYKNMTFVFNDVDTMPIAKNFLHYETQPGTVKHFYGYKFSLGGIVSINGGDFEAISGFPNLWAWGYEDNLLQKRVLAAGLKIDRSEFYPIMDKNIFQMKDGLYRVVNRKEFDRVMNDTKEGIQSITDLQYYIDEDTGFININQFSTGTVSDTASNSVYDLRNGLLPFTIQAKPVGGRRRPTMTMVHF
;
A
#
# COMPACT_ATOMS: atom_id res chain seq x y z
N MET A 1 -79.94 -93.70 -3.71
CA MET A 1 -79.56 -92.47 -3.00
C MET A 1 -78.26 -92.00 -3.60
N GLU A 2 -78.23 -90.79 -4.17
CA GLU A 2 -77.15 -89.80 -3.98
C GLU A 2 -77.56 -88.57 -4.81
N GLY A 3 -77.97 -87.52 -4.11
CA GLY A 3 -78.54 -86.30 -4.67
C GLY A 3 -77.45 -85.35 -5.16
N GLY A 4 -77.49 -85.01 -6.45
CA GLY A 4 -76.72 -83.91 -7.01
C GLY A 4 -77.36 -82.58 -6.67
N ASN A 5 -76.76 -81.86 -5.73
CA ASN A 5 -77.16 -80.51 -5.32
C ASN A 5 -76.75 -79.50 -6.41
N GLN A 6 -77.65 -79.18 -7.35
CA GLN A 6 -77.44 -78.11 -8.32
C GLN A 6 -77.66 -76.75 -7.63
N MET A 7 -76.60 -75.96 -7.48
CA MET A 7 -76.68 -74.59 -6.95
C MET A 7 -77.56 -73.72 -7.86
N ASN A 8 -78.46 -72.92 -7.27
CA ASN A 8 -79.33 -72.01 -8.01
C ASN A 8 -78.57 -70.73 -8.46
N GLU A 9 -79.13 -69.98 -9.41
CA GLU A 9 -78.50 -68.77 -9.97
C GLU A 9 -78.15 -67.71 -8.90
N GLU A 10 -78.92 -67.65 -7.82
CA GLU A 10 -78.71 -66.72 -6.70
C GLU A 10 -77.47 -67.08 -5.87
N GLN A 11 -77.19 -68.37 -5.68
CA GLN A 11 -75.98 -68.86 -5.02
C GLN A 11 -74.72 -68.62 -5.87
N ILE A 12 -74.84 -68.68 -7.20
CA ILE A 12 -73.74 -68.38 -8.13
C ILE A 12 -73.41 -66.88 -8.07
N ALA A 13 -74.42 -66.01 -8.08
CA ALA A 13 -74.22 -64.56 -7.97
C ALA A 13 -73.61 -64.16 -6.62
N ALA A 14 -74.06 -64.77 -5.52
CA ALA A 14 -73.51 -64.54 -4.19
C ALA A 14 -72.04 -64.96 -4.09
N LYS A 15 -71.67 -66.09 -4.70
CA LYS A 15 -70.28 -66.56 -4.76
C LYS A 15 -69.39 -65.63 -5.59
N GLN A 16 -69.87 -65.17 -6.75
CA GLN A 16 -69.13 -64.21 -7.59
C GLN A 16 -68.90 -62.86 -6.89
N LEU A 17 -69.87 -62.38 -6.11
CA LEU A 17 -69.71 -61.17 -5.28
C LEU A 17 -68.70 -61.37 -4.15
N ALA A 18 -68.72 -62.53 -3.50
CA ALA A 18 -67.75 -62.87 -2.46
C ALA A 18 -66.32 -62.98 -3.02
N ASP A 19 -66.17 -63.61 -4.19
CA ASP A 19 -64.88 -63.75 -4.87
C ASP A 19 -64.33 -62.39 -5.31
N LYS A 20 -65.20 -61.49 -5.81
CA LYS A 20 -64.81 -60.12 -6.17
C LYS A 20 -64.40 -59.29 -4.94
N ALA A 21 -65.15 -59.39 -3.84
CA ALA A 21 -64.80 -58.70 -2.60
C ALA A 21 -63.46 -59.21 -2.01
N ALA A 22 -63.19 -60.50 -2.13
CA ALA A 22 -61.91 -61.09 -1.73
C ALA A 22 -60.74 -60.58 -2.60
N ALA A 23 -60.95 -60.47 -3.91
CA ALA A 23 -59.96 -59.94 -4.84
C ALA A 23 -59.65 -58.45 -4.59
N ASP A 24 -60.69 -57.62 -4.35
CA ASP A 24 -60.52 -56.20 -4.07
C ASP A 24 -59.78 -55.97 -2.73
N LYS A 25 -60.07 -56.79 -1.71
CA LYS A 25 -59.35 -56.75 -0.43
C LYS A 25 -57.87 -57.14 -0.58
N ALA A 26 -57.59 -58.19 -1.35
CA ALA A 26 -56.21 -58.63 -1.61
C ALA A 26 -55.41 -57.57 -2.39
N ALA A 27 -56.05 -56.88 -3.34
CA ALA A 27 -55.42 -55.78 -4.09
C ALA A 27 -55.10 -54.57 -3.18
N ALA A 28 -56.00 -54.22 -2.26
CA ALA A 28 -55.80 -53.13 -1.31
C ALA A 28 -54.67 -53.43 -0.31
N GLU A 29 -54.59 -54.66 0.21
CA GLU A 29 -53.51 -55.09 1.10
C GLU A 29 -52.14 -55.08 0.39
N LYS A 30 -52.08 -55.50 -0.87
CA LYS A 30 -50.85 -55.45 -1.67
C LYS A 30 -50.38 -54.01 -1.92
N ALA A 31 -51.29 -53.09 -2.25
CA ALA A 31 -50.96 -51.69 -2.47
C ALA A 31 -50.47 -50.98 -1.18
N ALA A 32 -51.06 -51.32 -0.03
CA ALA A 32 -50.60 -50.83 1.26
C ALA A 32 -49.19 -51.34 1.62
N ALA A 33 -48.90 -52.61 1.32
CA ALA A 33 -47.58 -53.20 1.55
C ALA A 33 -46.49 -52.58 0.66
N GLU A 34 -46.77 -52.34 -0.64
CA GLU A 34 -45.82 -51.66 -1.55
C GLU A 34 -45.53 -50.22 -1.12
N LYS A 35 -46.55 -49.48 -0.67
CA LYS A 35 -46.36 -48.10 -0.17
C LYS A 35 -45.50 -48.08 1.09
N ALA A 36 -45.73 -48.99 2.04
CA ALA A 36 -44.93 -49.09 3.25
C ALA A 36 -43.47 -49.48 2.95
N ALA A 37 -43.24 -50.35 1.97
CA ALA A 37 -41.89 -50.73 1.54
C ALA A 37 -41.14 -49.55 0.89
N ALA A 38 -41.82 -48.76 0.05
CA ALA A 38 -41.23 -47.57 -0.58
C ALA A 38 -40.87 -46.48 0.45
N GLU A 39 -41.73 -46.26 1.44
CA GLU A 39 -41.52 -45.26 2.49
C GLU A 39 -40.35 -45.65 3.41
N LYS A 40 -40.22 -46.95 3.74
CA LYS A 40 -39.06 -47.48 4.49
C LYS A 40 -37.75 -47.34 3.70
N ALA A 41 -37.75 -47.63 2.39
CA ALA A 41 -36.58 -47.48 1.54
C ALA A 41 -36.13 -46.01 1.39
N ALA A 42 -37.09 -45.08 1.32
CA ALA A 42 -36.79 -43.64 1.30
C ALA A 42 -36.17 -43.16 2.63
N ALA A 43 -36.67 -43.65 3.76
CA ALA A 43 -36.13 -43.32 5.08
C ALA A 43 -34.70 -43.86 5.30
N GLU A 44 -34.42 -45.10 4.86
CA GLU A 44 -33.06 -45.67 4.91
C GLU A 44 -32.07 -44.90 4.04
N LYS A 45 -32.48 -44.49 2.82
CA LYS A 45 -31.63 -43.69 1.94
C LYS A 45 -31.31 -42.31 2.52
N ALA A 46 -32.30 -41.64 3.12
CA ALA A 46 -32.10 -40.35 3.76
C ALA A 46 -31.19 -40.43 5.00
N ALA A 47 -31.29 -41.52 5.78
CA ALA A 47 -30.40 -41.77 6.91
C ALA A 47 -28.95 -42.02 6.47
N ALA A 48 -28.75 -42.78 5.38
CA ALA A 48 -27.43 -43.04 4.82
C ALA A 48 -26.77 -41.78 4.23
N GLU A 49 -27.52 -40.92 3.53
CA GLU A 49 -27.03 -39.62 3.02
C GLU A 49 -26.63 -38.67 4.15
N LYS A 50 -27.42 -38.61 5.22
CA LYS A 50 -27.11 -37.78 6.39
C LYS A 50 -25.83 -38.24 7.09
N ALA A 51 -25.64 -39.55 7.27
CA ALA A 51 -24.43 -40.11 7.86
C ALA A 51 -23.18 -39.88 7.00
N ALA A 52 -23.31 -39.95 5.67
CA ALA A 52 -22.23 -39.65 4.75
C ALA A 52 -21.85 -38.16 4.76
N ALA A 53 -22.84 -37.26 4.80
CA ALA A 53 -22.62 -35.82 4.88
C ALA A 53 -21.94 -35.40 6.20
N GLU A 54 -22.33 -36.01 7.33
CA GLU A 54 -21.72 -35.72 8.63
C GLU A 54 -20.26 -36.18 8.70
N LYS A 55 -19.94 -37.33 8.09
CA LYS A 55 -18.56 -37.81 7.98
C LYS A 55 -17.69 -36.90 7.09
N ALA A 56 -18.22 -36.46 5.95
CA ALA A 56 -17.53 -35.53 5.06
C ALA A 56 -17.31 -34.15 5.68
N ALA A 57 -18.26 -33.66 6.49
CA ALA A 57 -18.13 -32.40 7.21
C ALA A 57 -17.01 -32.44 8.26
N LYS A 58 -16.91 -33.52 9.04
CA LYS A 58 -15.80 -33.72 9.99
C LYS A 58 -14.43 -33.80 9.32
N GLU A 59 -14.34 -34.49 8.18
CA GLU A 59 -13.07 -34.63 7.45
C GLU A 59 -12.60 -33.30 6.81
N LEU A 60 -13.55 -32.44 6.42
CA LEU A 60 -13.25 -31.08 5.95
C LEU A 60 -12.83 -30.14 7.10
N GLU A 61 -13.46 -30.26 8.26
CA GLU A 61 -13.09 -29.47 9.45
C GLU A 61 -11.67 -29.81 9.93
N GLU A 62 -11.29 -31.09 9.91
CA GLU A 62 -9.94 -31.55 10.28
C GLU A 62 -8.88 -31.08 9.27
N LYS A 63 -9.18 -31.11 7.97
CA LYS A 63 -8.28 -30.57 6.93
C LYS A 63 -8.14 -29.04 7.00
N ALA A 64 -9.23 -28.32 7.25
CA ALA A 64 -9.19 -26.87 7.40
C ALA A 64 -8.40 -26.44 8.65
N ALA A 65 -8.51 -27.19 9.74
CA ALA A 65 -7.69 -26.96 10.94
C ALA A 65 -6.19 -27.22 10.67
N ALA A 66 -5.85 -28.28 9.94
CA ALA A 66 -4.46 -28.59 9.58
C ALA A 66 -3.85 -27.55 8.61
N GLU A 67 -4.62 -27.09 7.62
CA GLU A 67 -4.18 -26.08 6.65
C GLU A 67 -4.02 -24.70 7.31
N LYS A 68 -4.94 -24.32 8.21
CA LYS A 68 -4.83 -23.09 9.00
C LYS A 68 -3.60 -23.11 9.91
N ALA A 69 -3.32 -24.24 10.58
CA ALA A 69 -2.12 -24.39 11.42
C ALA A 69 -0.82 -24.32 10.60
N ALA A 70 -0.81 -24.87 9.38
CA ALA A 70 0.34 -24.78 8.47
C ALA A 70 0.54 -23.34 7.95
N ALA A 71 -0.53 -22.64 7.58
CA ALA A 71 -0.49 -21.26 7.12
C ALA A 71 -0.06 -20.29 8.23
N GLU A 72 -0.54 -20.48 9.45
CA GLU A 72 -0.19 -19.65 10.61
C GLU A 72 1.30 -19.84 11.01
N LYS A 73 1.81 -21.07 10.92
CA LYS A 73 3.24 -21.35 11.12
C LYS A 73 4.11 -20.71 10.03
N ALA A 74 3.72 -20.80 8.77
CA ALA A 74 4.44 -20.19 7.65
C ALA A 74 4.41 -18.65 7.71
N ALA A 75 3.28 -18.06 8.11
CA ALA A 75 3.15 -16.63 8.32
C ALA A 75 4.02 -16.13 9.50
N ALA A 76 4.10 -16.90 10.59
CA ALA A 76 4.96 -16.58 11.72
C ALA A 76 6.47 -16.66 11.37
N GLU A 77 6.88 -17.64 10.58
CA GLU A 77 8.25 -17.77 10.09
C GLU A 77 8.64 -16.64 9.13
N LYS A 78 7.73 -16.27 8.21
CA LYS A 78 7.95 -15.15 7.28
C LYS A 78 7.97 -13.81 8.00
N ALA A 79 7.08 -13.57 8.97
CA ALA A 79 7.09 -12.36 9.79
C ALA A 79 8.36 -12.23 10.65
N ALA A 80 8.90 -13.34 11.15
CA ALA A 80 10.18 -13.35 11.86
C ALA A 80 11.36 -13.05 10.92
N ALA A 81 11.35 -13.58 9.69
CA ALA A 81 12.37 -13.30 8.68
C ALA A 81 12.33 -11.84 8.18
N ASP A 82 11.14 -11.30 7.90
CA ASP A 82 10.95 -9.93 7.44
C ASP A 82 11.31 -8.91 8.54
N LYS A 83 10.98 -9.21 9.81
CA LYS A 83 11.41 -8.40 10.96
C LYS A 83 12.94 -8.41 11.11
N ALA A 84 13.58 -9.57 10.98
CA ALA A 84 15.05 -9.67 11.06
C ALA A 84 15.75 -8.96 9.87
N ALA A 85 15.16 -8.97 8.68
CA ALA A 85 15.67 -8.24 7.51
C ALA A 85 15.50 -6.72 7.66
N ALA A 86 14.36 -6.25 8.18
CA ALA A 86 14.10 -4.84 8.45
C ALA A 86 15.00 -4.29 9.58
N GLU A 87 15.22 -5.07 10.65
CA GLU A 87 16.11 -4.69 11.76
C GLU A 87 17.57 -4.61 11.30
N LYS A 88 17.99 -5.50 10.39
CA LYS A 88 19.33 -5.47 9.78
C LYS A 88 19.50 -4.27 8.84
N ALA A 89 18.50 -3.94 8.02
CA ALA A 89 18.53 -2.79 7.12
C ALA A 89 18.48 -1.45 7.87
N ALA A 90 17.70 -1.36 8.95
CA ALA A 90 17.66 -0.19 9.83
C ALA A 90 19.00 0.02 10.54
N LYS A 91 19.62 -1.07 11.04
CA LYS A 91 20.94 -1.02 11.68
C LYS A 91 22.05 -0.65 10.69
N GLU A 92 21.99 -1.12 9.45
CA GLU A 92 22.94 -0.76 8.40
C GLU A 92 22.82 0.71 7.96
N LEU A 93 21.60 1.27 7.95
CA LEU A 93 21.37 2.71 7.71
C LEU A 93 21.82 3.58 8.89
N GLU A 94 21.61 3.12 10.13
CA GLU A 94 22.08 3.80 11.34
C GLU A 94 23.62 3.77 11.45
N ASP A 95 24.26 2.64 11.16
CA ASP A 95 25.71 2.50 11.12
C ASP A 95 26.34 3.36 10.01
N LYS A 96 25.68 3.49 8.85
CA LYS A 96 26.15 4.34 7.75
C LYS A 96 26.00 5.84 8.07
N ALA A 97 24.88 6.24 8.69
CA ALA A 97 24.67 7.60 9.16
C ALA A 97 25.63 7.97 10.31
N ALA A 98 25.92 7.03 11.21
CA ALA A 98 26.88 7.21 12.29
C ALA A 98 28.33 7.29 11.76
N ALA A 99 28.68 6.49 10.75
CA ALA A 99 30.00 6.57 10.09
C ALA A 99 30.20 7.89 9.33
N GLU A 100 29.17 8.39 8.66
CA GLU A 100 29.21 9.66 7.92
C GLU A 100 29.27 10.86 8.87
N LYS A 101 28.53 10.82 9.98
CA LYS A 101 28.60 11.83 11.05
C LYS A 101 29.94 11.80 11.78
N ALA A 102 30.49 10.61 12.07
CA ALA A 102 31.81 10.47 12.68
C ALA A 102 32.95 10.93 11.76
N ALA A 103 32.82 10.75 10.43
CA ALA A 103 33.75 11.28 9.45
C ALA A 103 33.69 12.82 9.37
N ALA A 104 32.49 13.40 9.43
CA ALA A 104 32.29 14.85 9.46
C ALA A 104 32.81 15.49 10.77
N ASP A 105 32.55 14.87 11.93
CA ASP A 105 33.04 15.35 13.23
C ASP A 105 34.57 15.21 13.35
N LYS A 106 35.16 14.16 12.78
CA LYS A 106 36.63 13.99 12.72
C LYS A 106 37.29 15.05 11.83
N ALA A 107 36.68 15.37 10.68
CA ALA A 107 37.16 16.42 9.79
C ALA A 107 37.03 17.83 10.42
N ALA A 108 35.96 18.08 11.17
CA ALA A 108 35.77 19.32 11.92
C ALA A 108 36.78 19.47 13.07
N LYS A 109 37.03 18.38 13.82
CA LYS A 109 38.07 18.36 14.88
C LYS A 109 39.49 18.54 14.33
N GLU A 110 39.85 17.91 13.21
CA GLU A 110 41.17 18.08 12.57
C GLU A 110 41.40 19.52 12.08
N LEU A 111 40.34 20.22 11.64
CA LEU A 111 40.40 21.64 11.26
C LEU A 111 40.54 22.56 12.49
N GLU A 112 39.85 22.26 13.58
CA GLU A 112 39.94 23.02 14.83
C GLU A 112 41.30 22.81 15.53
N GLU A 113 41.84 21.59 15.49
CA GLU A 113 43.16 21.25 16.05
C GLU A 113 44.30 21.85 15.21
N LYS A 114 44.17 21.90 13.87
CA LYS A 114 45.10 22.65 12.99
C LYS A 114 45.04 24.16 13.23
N ALA A 115 43.85 24.74 13.40
CA ALA A 115 43.69 26.16 13.69
C ALA A 115 44.25 26.53 15.08
N ALA A 116 44.08 25.65 16.08
CA ALA A 116 44.67 25.83 17.41
C ALA A 116 46.20 25.68 17.41
N ALA A 117 46.75 24.72 16.65
CA ALA A 117 48.19 24.54 16.48
C ALA A 117 48.85 25.72 15.75
N GLU A 118 48.19 26.28 14.73
CA GLU A 118 48.66 27.45 13.98
C GLU A 118 48.59 28.74 14.82
N LYS A 119 47.56 28.88 15.66
CA LYS A 119 47.45 29.99 16.63
C LYS A 119 48.48 29.89 17.77
N ALA A 120 48.75 28.68 18.28
CA ALA A 120 49.80 28.46 19.28
C ALA A 120 51.22 28.67 18.71
N ALA A 121 51.44 28.32 17.43
CA ALA A 121 52.68 28.62 16.72
C ALA A 121 52.85 30.14 16.51
N ALA A 122 51.77 30.86 16.19
CA ALA A 122 51.78 32.31 16.06
C ALA A 122 52.01 33.04 17.40
N GLU A 123 51.44 32.57 18.51
CA GLU A 123 51.69 33.11 19.86
C GLU A 123 53.12 32.82 20.34
N LYS A 124 53.67 31.63 20.04
CA LYS A 124 55.05 31.29 20.37
C LYS A 124 56.05 32.12 19.56
N ALA A 125 55.78 32.37 18.28
CA ALA A 125 56.58 33.25 17.44
C ALA A 125 56.49 34.74 17.87
N ALA A 126 55.33 35.19 18.35
CA ALA A 126 55.16 36.52 18.94
C ALA A 126 55.88 36.67 20.28
N ALA A 127 55.88 35.62 21.12
CA ALA A 127 56.59 35.59 22.40
C ALA A 127 58.13 35.53 22.23
N GLU A 128 58.64 34.78 21.24
CA GLU A 128 60.07 34.80 20.88
C GLU A 128 60.51 36.15 20.31
N LYS A 129 59.66 36.82 19.51
CA LYS A 129 59.91 38.18 19.01
C LYS A 129 59.93 39.22 20.12
N ALA A 130 59.04 39.12 21.12
CA ALA A 130 59.01 40.00 22.29
C ALA A 130 60.18 39.74 23.26
N ALA A 131 60.62 38.49 23.42
CA ALA A 131 61.82 38.15 24.20
C ALA A 131 63.11 38.63 23.53
N ALA A 132 63.19 38.56 22.19
CA ALA A 132 64.30 39.09 21.42
C ALA A 132 64.35 40.64 21.45
N GLU A 133 63.20 41.33 21.39
CA GLU A 133 63.13 42.78 21.58
C GLU A 133 63.51 43.22 23.00
N LYS A 134 63.12 42.46 24.04
CA LYS A 134 63.48 42.78 25.43
C LYS A 134 64.97 42.54 25.72
N ALA A 135 65.57 41.50 25.15
CA ALA A 135 67.01 41.24 25.24
C ALA A 135 67.86 42.25 24.43
N ALA A 136 67.34 42.73 23.29
CA ALA A 136 67.97 43.80 22.51
C ALA A 136 67.86 45.18 23.20
N ALA A 137 66.74 45.46 23.88
CA ALA A 137 66.55 46.68 24.66
C ALA A 137 67.40 46.72 25.94
N GLU A 138 67.59 45.58 26.63
CA GLU A 138 68.48 45.51 27.80
C GLU A 138 69.97 45.64 27.43
N LYS A 139 70.39 45.11 26.26
CA LYS A 139 71.77 45.26 25.77
C LYS A 139 72.06 46.69 25.27
N ALA A 140 71.08 47.36 24.67
CA ALA A 140 71.19 48.78 24.27
C ALA A 140 71.10 49.76 25.46
N ALA A 141 70.39 49.41 26.54
CA ALA A 141 70.35 50.20 27.77
C ALA A 141 71.62 50.02 28.63
N ALA A 142 72.26 48.84 28.59
CA ALA A 142 73.52 48.59 29.31
C ALA A 142 74.73 49.30 28.67
N GLU A 143 74.78 49.46 27.34
CA GLU A 143 75.86 50.21 26.67
C GLU A 143 75.68 51.74 26.70
N LYS A 144 74.47 52.24 26.98
CA LYS A 144 74.22 53.70 27.10
C LYS A 144 74.36 54.25 28.54
N ALA A 145 74.61 53.38 29.53
CA ALA A 145 74.86 53.81 30.92
C ALA A 145 76.36 53.80 31.32
N ALA A 146 77.25 53.35 30.43
CA ALA A 146 78.70 53.30 30.70
C ALA A 146 79.53 54.39 29.98
N ALA A 147 78.90 55.28 29.20
CA ALA A 147 79.60 56.27 28.38
C ALA A 147 79.32 57.75 28.75
N ASP A 148 78.75 58.02 29.93
CA ASP A 148 78.51 59.41 30.39
C ASP A 148 78.70 59.57 31.91
N LYS A 149 79.88 59.18 32.42
CA LYS A 149 80.42 59.76 33.66
C LYS A 149 81.93 59.54 33.80
N ALA A 150 82.68 60.61 33.49
CA ALA A 150 84.10 60.90 33.76
C ALA A 150 84.87 61.14 32.44
N ALA A 151 85.50 62.27 32.20
CA ALA A 151 85.79 63.39 33.08
C ALA A 151 86.06 64.63 32.23
N ALA A 152 85.35 65.71 32.55
CA ALA A 152 85.87 67.04 32.33
C ALA A 152 86.89 67.31 33.43
N GLU A 153 88.19 67.21 33.14
CA GLU A 153 89.18 67.97 33.91
C GLU A 153 90.45 68.27 33.09
N LYS A 154 90.53 69.55 32.75
CA LYS A 154 91.73 70.41 32.64
C LYS A 154 93.07 69.82 32.18
N ALA A 155 93.46 70.35 31.02
CA ALA A 155 94.62 71.23 30.84
C ALA A 155 96.04 70.63 30.77
N ALA A 156 96.60 70.82 29.57
CA ALA A 156 97.84 71.52 29.26
C ALA A 156 99.11 70.70 28.94
N LYS A 157 99.56 70.95 27.69
CA LYS A 157 100.92 70.93 27.11
C LYS A 157 101.60 69.56 26.93
N GLU A 158 101.73 69.12 25.67
CA GLU A 158 102.95 69.27 24.79
C GLU A 158 104.10 68.39 25.33
N LEU A 159 104.67 67.42 24.63
CA LEU A 159 104.98 67.26 23.21
C LEU A 159 105.26 65.77 22.91
N GLU A 160 105.03 65.38 21.64
CA GLU A 160 105.74 64.36 20.83
C GLU A 160 105.83 62.92 21.38
N ASP A 161 105.45 61.86 20.65
CA ASP A 161 105.89 61.59 19.28
C ASP A 161 104.95 60.65 18.52
N LYS A 162 104.93 60.86 17.20
CA LYS A 162 104.29 60.06 16.16
C LYS A 162 104.75 58.60 16.17
N ALA A 163 103.80 57.68 16.12
CA ALA A 163 103.62 56.70 15.03
C ALA A 163 102.83 55.47 15.53
N ALA A 164 101.88 55.03 14.70
CA ALA A 164 101.15 53.73 14.74
C ALA A 164 99.67 53.74 15.13
N ALA A 165 98.85 54.65 14.58
CA ALA A 165 97.39 54.49 14.64
C ALA A 165 96.60 54.95 13.40
N GLU A 166 97.26 55.20 12.25
CA GLU A 166 96.56 55.68 11.04
C GLU A 166 96.24 54.56 10.02
N LYS A 167 96.53 53.29 10.35
CA LYS A 167 96.21 52.14 9.51
C LYS A 167 95.17 51.17 10.10
N ALA A 168 94.71 51.40 11.33
CA ALA A 168 93.69 50.57 11.98
C ALA A 168 92.28 51.20 11.97
N ALA A 169 92.16 52.52 11.78
CA ALA A 169 90.87 53.21 11.79
C ALA A 169 90.11 53.12 10.46
N LYS A 170 90.81 53.05 9.32
CA LYS A 170 90.18 53.07 7.99
C LYS A 170 89.75 51.70 7.47
N GLU A 171 90.28 50.60 8.03
CA GLU A 171 89.92 49.23 7.66
C GLU A 171 88.71 48.69 8.46
N LEU A 172 88.36 49.32 9.59
CA LEU A 172 87.17 49.02 10.38
C LEU A 172 85.93 49.79 9.91
N GLU A 173 86.09 51.00 9.36
CA GLU A 173 84.98 51.84 8.89
C GLU A 173 84.42 51.37 7.55
N ASP A 174 85.28 50.97 6.60
CA ASP A 174 84.86 50.45 5.28
C ASP A 174 84.23 49.04 5.39
N LYS A 175 84.62 48.23 6.38
CA LYS A 175 84.07 46.89 6.62
C LYS A 175 82.72 46.96 7.34
N ALA A 176 82.57 47.87 8.30
CA ALA A 176 81.29 48.11 8.98
C ALA A 176 80.25 48.77 8.06
N ALA A 177 80.67 49.64 7.13
CA ALA A 177 79.79 50.23 6.14
C ALA A 177 79.31 49.21 5.08
N ALA A 178 80.20 48.31 4.62
CA ALA A 178 79.84 47.24 3.69
C ALA A 178 78.92 46.18 4.32
N GLU A 179 79.14 45.83 5.59
CA GLU A 179 78.33 44.86 6.34
C GLU A 179 76.95 45.43 6.70
N LYS A 180 76.85 46.73 7.04
CA LYS A 180 75.57 47.43 7.24
C LYS A 180 74.78 47.59 5.94
N ALA A 181 75.43 47.91 4.82
CA ALA A 181 74.78 48.00 3.52
C ALA A 181 74.31 46.63 3.00
N ALA A 182 75.06 45.56 3.27
CA ALA A 182 74.65 44.19 2.97
C ALA A 182 73.48 43.73 3.87
N ALA A 183 73.49 44.10 5.16
CA ALA A 183 72.41 43.81 6.09
C ALA A 183 71.11 44.55 5.75
N ASP A 184 71.17 45.84 5.38
CA ASP A 184 70.00 46.62 4.97
C ASP A 184 69.40 46.11 3.64
N LYS A 185 70.24 45.65 2.70
CA LYS A 185 69.78 45.04 1.45
C LYS A 185 69.13 43.67 1.69
N ALA A 186 69.74 42.83 2.54
CA ALA A 186 69.19 41.53 2.92
C ALA A 186 67.88 41.67 3.71
N ALA A 187 67.77 42.68 4.58
CA ALA A 187 66.55 43.00 5.31
C ALA A 187 65.42 43.44 4.36
N LYS A 188 65.71 44.27 3.37
CA LYS A 188 64.75 44.66 2.33
C LYS A 188 64.28 43.49 1.47
N GLU A 189 65.19 42.63 1.01
CA GLU A 189 64.84 41.43 0.24
C GLU A 189 64.00 40.43 1.06
N LEU A 190 64.28 40.30 2.36
CA LEU A 190 63.46 39.48 3.27
C LEU A 190 62.07 40.07 3.49
N GLU A 191 61.95 41.39 3.61
CA GLU A 191 60.68 42.09 3.79
C GLU A 191 59.82 42.01 2.52
N GLU A 192 60.42 42.15 1.34
CA GLU A 192 59.74 41.98 0.04
C GLU A 192 59.28 40.54 -0.18
N LYS A 193 60.11 39.56 0.19
CA LYS A 193 59.77 38.14 0.08
C LYS A 193 58.65 37.75 1.05
N ALA A 194 58.66 38.26 2.28
CA ALA A 194 57.59 38.06 3.25
C ALA A 194 56.28 38.72 2.81
N ALA A 195 56.34 39.92 2.21
CA ALA A 195 55.16 40.59 1.65
C ALA A 195 54.57 39.82 0.45
N ALA A 196 55.42 39.28 -0.44
CA ALA A 196 54.98 38.47 -1.57
C ALA A 196 54.35 37.14 -1.13
N GLU A 197 54.91 36.49 -0.10
CA GLU A 197 54.39 35.24 0.45
C GLU A 197 53.05 35.44 1.17
N LYS A 198 52.90 36.55 1.92
CA LYS A 198 51.63 36.96 2.51
C LYS A 198 50.56 37.25 1.45
N ALA A 199 50.91 37.99 0.39
CA ALA A 199 49.99 38.28 -0.71
C ALA A 199 49.55 37.00 -1.45
N ALA A 200 50.46 36.04 -1.63
CA ALA A 200 50.14 34.74 -2.23
C ALA A 200 49.20 33.90 -1.34
N ALA A 201 49.41 33.92 -0.02
CA ALA A 201 48.54 33.24 0.94
C ALA A 201 47.14 33.86 0.99
N GLU A 202 47.03 35.19 1.00
CA GLU A 202 45.74 35.91 0.96
C GLU A 202 44.99 35.66 -0.36
N ALA A 203 45.69 35.64 -1.50
CA ALA A 203 45.09 35.32 -2.81
C ALA A 203 44.59 33.87 -2.87
N LYS A 204 45.33 32.91 -2.30
CA LYS A 204 44.92 31.50 -2.22
C LYS A 204 43.69 31.35 -1.32
N ALA A 205 43.67 31.96 -0.14
CA ALA A 205 42.52 31.93 0.78
C ALA A 205 41.27 32.56 0.14
N ALA A 206 41.42 33.67 -0.61
CA ALA A 206 40.32 34.29 -1.34
C ALA A 206 39.79 33.39 -2.47
N ALA A 207 40.67 32.68 -3.19
CA ALA A 207 40.28 31.73 -4.23
C ALA A 207 39.54 30.51 -3.64
N GLU A 208 40.02 29.98 -2.52
CA GLU A 208 39.38 28.86 -1.81
C GLU A 208 38.01 29.27 -1.23
N ALA A 209 37.90 30.47 -0.65
CA ALA A 209 36.62 31.01 -0.16
C ALA A 209 35.61 31.22 -1.30
N LYS A 210 36.07 31.68 -2.47
CA LYS A 210 35.22 31.82 -3.66
C LYS A 210 34.75 30.46 -4.17
N ALA A 211 35.65 29.47 -4.25
CA ALA A 211 35.31 28.11 -4.67
C ALA A 211 34.33 27.44 -3.69
N ALA A 212 34.51 27.63 -2.39
CA ALA A 212 33.60 27.13 -1.36
C ALA A 212 32.20 27.76 -1.48
N LYS A 213 32.13 29.08 -1.75
CA LYS A 213 30.87 29.77 -1.98
C LYS A 213 30.17 29.27 -3.26
N GLU A 214 30.89 29.13 -4.37
CA GLU A 214 30.32 28.60 -5.61
C GLU A 214 29.82 27.16 -5.45
N LEU A 215 30.51 26.33 -4.66
CA LEU A 215 30.06 24.98 -4.34
C LEU A 215 28.80 24.99 -3.47
N ALA A 216 28.76 25.84 -2.44
CA ALA A 216 27.58 26.00 -1.59
C ALA A 216 26.36 26.50 -2.38
N ASP A 217 26.55 27.44 -3.30
CA ASP A 217 25.51 27.96 -4.19
C ASP A 217 24.97 26.86 -5.13
N LYS A 218 25.85 25.98 -5.66
CA LYS A 218 25.44 24.82 -6.47
C LYS A 218 24.63 23.80 -5.66
N ILE A 219 25.11 23.44 -4.47
CA ILE A 219 24.40 22.51 -3.58
C ILE A 219 23.01 23.07 -3.21
N ALA A 220 22.93 24.37 -2.90
CA ALA A 220 21.66 25.02 -2.60
C ALA A 220 20.69 25.01 -3.81
N ALA A 221 21.21 25.21 -5.03
CA ALA A 221 20.41 25.14 -6.26
C ALA A 221 19.89 23.72 -6.53
N GLU A 222 20.74 22.70 -6.37
CA GLU A 222 20.35 21.29 -6.53
C GLU A 222 19.32 20.86 -5.48
N ALA A 223 19.51 21.24 -4.22
CA ALA A 223 18.56 20.96 -3.14
C ALA A 223 17.19 21.62 -3.40
N LYS A 224 17.19 22.86 -3.92
CA LYS A 224 15.96 23.55 -4.32
C LYS A 224 15.25 22.83 -5.47
N ALA A 225 15.99 22.43 -6.52
CA ALA A 225 15.43 21.69 -7.64
C ALA A 225 14.85 20.33 -7.21
N ALA A 226 15.53 19.60 -6.33
CA ALA A 226 15.03 18.34 -5.77
C ALA A 226 13.75 18.53 -4.95
N ARG A 227 13.67 19.62 -4.17
CA ARG A 227 12.46 19.98 -3.41
C ARG A 227 11.29 20.30 -4.33
N GLU A 228 11.50 21.11 -5.37
CA GLU A 228 10.45 21.46 -6.34
C GLU A 228 9.93 20.20 -7.07
N LEU A 229 10.82 19.28 -7.45
CA LEU A 229 10.44 17.98 -8.03
C LEU A 229 9.63 17.12 -7.05
N ALA A 230 10.02 17.07 -5.78
CA ALA A 230 9.29 16.32 -4.75
C ALA A 230 7.90 16.93 -4.50
N GLU A 231 7.79 18.27 -4.43
CA GLU A 231 6.53 18.98 -4.28
C GLU A 231 5.59 18.72 -5.48
N GLU A 232 6.11 18.76 -6.71
CA GLU A 232 5.31 18.45 -7.90
C GLU A 232 4.92 16.96 -7.96
N ALA A 233 5.79 16.03 -7.57
CA ALA A 233 5.44 14.61 -7.48
C ALA A 233 4.32 14.35 -6.46
N ILE A 234 4.37 15.00 -5.29
CA ILE A 234 3.32 14.94 -4.27
C ILE A 234 2.02 15.53 -4.83
N ARG A 235 2.10 16.65 -5.55
CA ARG A 235 0.93 17.27 -6.18
C ARG A 235 0.29 16.34 -7.20
N ILE A 236 1.07 15.76 -8.11
CA ILE A 236 0.59 14.81 -9.13
C ILE A 236 -0.03 13.58 -8.46
N ALA A 237 0.58 13.05 -7.41
CA ALA A 237 0.04 11.90 -6.66
C ALA A 237 -1.32 12.20 -6.02
N ASN A 238 -1.58 13.47 -5.68
CA ASN A 238 -2.83 13.94 -5.09
C ASN A 238 -3.84 14.51 -6.10
N LEU A 239 -3.53 14.51 -7.40
CA LEU A 239 -4.52 14.87 -8.40
C LEU A 239 -5.65 13.81 -8.43
N PRO A 240 -6.91 14.24 -8.61
CA PRO A 240 -8.03 13.32 -8.72
C PRO A 240 -7.90 12.52 -10.03
N PRO A 241 -7.82 11.18 -9.98
CA PRO A 241 -7.75 10.37 -11.19
C PRO A 241 -9.11 10.33 -11.89
N LYS A 242 -9.11 10.08 -13.20
CA LYS A 242 -10.37 9.88 -13.95
C LYS A 242 -11.01 8.53 -13.64
N LEU A 243 -10.17 7.51 -13.49
CA LEU A 243 -10.57 6.12 -13.23
C LEU A 243 -10.09 5.66 -11.86
N VAL A 244 -10.98 5.08 -11.07
CA VAL A 244 -10.60 4.38 -9.84
C VAL A 244 -11.14 2.97 -9.84
N PHE A 245 -10.24 2.00 -9.85
CA PHE A 245 -10.57 0.60 -9.65
C PHE A 245 -10.69 0.32 -8.15
N ILE A 246 -11.84 -0.19 -7.73
CA ILE A 246 -12.07 -0.67 -6.37
C ILE A 246 -12.20 -2.19 -6.43
N VAL A 247 -11.22 -2.87 -5.84
CA VAL A 247 -11.10 -4.32 -5.85
C VAL A 247 -11.34 -4.86 -4.44
N PRO A 248 -12.48 -5.52 -4.16
CA PRO A 248 -12.71 -6.11 -2.83
C PRO A 248 -11.72 -7.27 -2.62
N TYR A 249 -11.05 -7.30 -1.46
CA TYR A 249 -9.93 -8.20 -1.23
C TYR A 249 -9.93 -8.80 0.19
N ARG A 250 -9.58 -10.10 0.28
CA ARG A 250 -9.14 -10.79 1.50
C ARG A 250 -8.47 -12.11 1.12
N ASP A 251 -7.33 -12.44 1.72
CA ASP A 251 -6.64 -13.74 1.65
C ASP A 251 -6.46 -14.31 0.22
N ARG A 252 -6.10 -13.44 -0.74
CA ARG A 252 -6.00 -13.79 -2.18
C ARG A 252 -4.68 -13.34 -2.80
N GLU A 253 -3.57 -13.47 -2.07
CA GLU A 253 -2.26 -12.93 -2.46
C GLU A 253 -1.85 -13.33 -3.90
N GLN A 254 -1.97 -14.61 -4.27
CA GLN A 254 -1.62 -15.09 -5.61
C GLN A 254 -2.47 -14.43 -6.70
N GLN A 255 -3.78 -14.27 -6.47
CA GLN A 255 -4.68 -13.62 -7.42
C GLN A 255 -4.39 -12.13 -7.51
N GLN A 256 -4.08 -11.47 -6.38
CA GLN A 256 -3.73 -10.06 -6.34
C GLN A 256 -2.41 -9.77 -7.06
N GLN A 257 -1.38 -10.60 -6.86
CA GLN A 257 -0.10 -10.45 -7.56
C GLN A 257 -0.28 -10.58 -9.07
N PHE A 258 -1.04 -11.58 -9.51
CA PHE A 258 -1.33 -11.78 -10.93
C PHE A 258 -2.18 -10.63 -11.49
N PHE A 259 -3.24 -10.22 -10.79
CA PHE A 259 -4.09 -9.08 -11.15
C PHE A 259 -3.27 -7.79 -11.28
N ALA A 260 -2.45 -7.46 -10.29
CA ALA A 260 -1.60 -6.28 -10.29
C ALA A 260 -0.63 -6.29 -11.48
N THR A 261 -0.10 -7.46 -11.83
CA THR A 261 0.81 -7.62 -12.97
C THR A 261 0.06 -7.44 -14.30
N GLN A 262 -1.06 -8.13 -14.47
CA GLN A 262 -1.83 -8.06 -15.70
C GLN A 262 -2.42 -6.66 -15.92
N MET A 263 -2.97 -6.05 -14.88
CA MET A 263 -3.60 -4.72 -14.99
C MET A 263 -2.59 -3.61 -15.34
N LYS A 264 -1.29 -3.78 -15.02
CA LYS A 264 -0.23 -2.88 -15.53
C LYS A 264 -0.18 -2.91 -17.06
N THR A 265 -0.22 -4.09 -17.67
CA THR A 265 -0.27 -4.25 -19.13
C THR A 265 -1.57 -3.73 -19.71
N ILE A 266 -2.71 -4.01 -19.05
CA ILE A 266 -4.03 -3.57 -19.54
C ILE A 266 -4.17 -2.05 -19.58
N LEU A 267 -3.53 -1.35 -18.64
CA LEU A 267 -3.64 0.09 -18.45
C LEU A 267 -2.38 0.85 -18.88
N GLU A 268 -1.44 0.22 -19.58
CA GLU A 268 -0.14 0.83 -19.92
C GLU A 268 -0.23 2.08 -20.81
N ASP A 269 -1.35 2.22 -21.56
CA ASP A 269 -1.59 3.38 -22.42
C ASP A 269 -2.23 4.57 -21.65
N TYR A 270 -2.66 4.38 -20.39
CA TYR A 270 -3.12 5.46 -19.52
C TYR A 270 -1.94 6.12 -18.83
N LYS A 271 -2.02 7.43 -18.60
CA LYS A 271 -1.01 8.08 -17.76
C LYS A 271 -1.15 7.65 -16.30
N PRO A 272 -0.06 7.54 -15.52
CA PRO A 272 -0.11 7.10 -14.12
C PRO A 272 -1.02 7.94 -13.21
N GLU A 273 -1.26 9.21 -13.56
CA GLU A 273 -2.16 10.12 -12.87
C GLU A 273 -3.64 9.97 -13.26
N GLU A 274 -3.96 9.30 -14.38
CA GLU A 274 -5.33 9.17 -14.88
C GLU A 274 -6.11 8.03 -14.21
N TYR A 275 -5.42 7.04 -13.65
CA TYR A 275 -6.05 5.91 -12.98
C TYR A 275 -5.38 5.55 -11.66
N LYS A 276 -6.16 4.98 -10.74
CA LYS A 276 -5.66 4.32 -9.52
C LYS A 276 -6.35 2.98 -9.32
N ILE A 277 -5.63 2.01 -8.76
CA ILE A 277 -6.18 0.72 -8.35
C ILE A 277 -6.06 0.62 -6.84
N TYR A 278 -7.20 0.43 -6.17
CA TYR A 278 -7.23 0.22 -4.73
C TYR A 278 -7.82 -1.14 -4.37
N TYR A 279 -7.12 -1.86 -3.49
CA TYR A 279 -7.55 -3.13 -2.92
C TYR A 279 -8.21 -2.87 -1.57
N ALA A 280 -9.54 -2.95 -1.51
CA ALA A 280 -10.30 -2.80 -0.27
C ALA A 280 -10.18 -4.09 0.57
N SER A 281 -9.21 -4.11 1.49
CA SER A 281 -8.81 -5.28 2.27
C SER A 281 -9.55 -5.36 3.59
N GLN A 282 -10.36 -6.40 3.77
CA GLN A 282 -11.04 -6.67 5.04
C GLN A 282 -10.10 -7.39 6.01
N ASN A 283 -9.61 -6.69 7.02
CA ASN A 283 -8.59 -7.17 7.95
C ASN A 283 -9.17 -7.71 9.28
N ASP A 284 -10.44 -8.12 9.26
CA ASP A 284 -11.12 -8.77 10.39
C ASP A 284 -11.50 -10.22 10.11
N THR A 285 -12.00 -10.91 11.12
CA THR A 285 -12.32 -12.34 11.07
C THR A 285 -13.78 -12.66 10.75
N ARG A 286 -14.62 -11.65 10.44
CA ARG A 286 -16.04 -11.84 10.14
C ARG A 286 -16.22 -12.41 8.72
N ASP A 287 -17.44 -12.75 8.34
CA ASP A 287 -17.71 -13.16 6.96
C ASP A 287 -17.31 -12.05 5.98
N PHE A 288 -16.89 -12.44 4.78
CA PHE A 288 -16.41 -11.48 3.77
C PHE A 288 -17.59 -10.64 3.25
N ASN A 289 -17.53 -9.32 3.40
CA ASN A 289 -18.62 -8.44 2.98
C ASN A 289 -18.26 -7.71 1.67
N ARG A 290 -18.40 -8.42 0.55
CA ARG A 290 -17.98 -7.90 -0.77
C ARG A 290 -18.61 -6.56 -1.13
N GLY A 291 -19.91 -6.40 -0.85
CA GLY A 291 -20.63 -5.15 -1.10
C GLY A 291 -20.15 -4.00 -0.21
N ALA A 292 -19.92 -4.24 1.09
CA ALA A 292 -19.37 -3.23 1.97
C ALA A 292 -17.96 -2.81 1.57
N LEU A 293 -17.08 -3.72 1.14
CA LEU A 293 -15.72 -3.34 0.73
C LEU A 293 -15.72 -2.47 -0.53
N LYS A 294 -16.61 -2.73 -1.48
CA LYS A 294 -16.82 -1.85 -2.64
C LYS A 294 -17.32 -0.46 -2.19
N ASN A 295 -18.28 -0.41 -1.27
CA ASN A 295 -18.77 0.84 -0.68
C ASN A 295 -17.68 1.61 0.08
N ILE A 296 -16.86 0.93 0.89
CA ILE A 296 -15.78 1.52 1.67
C ILE A 296 -14.68 2.06 0.74
N GLY A 297 -14.32 1.33 -0.30
CA GLY A 297 -13.40 1.83 -1.33
C GLY A 297 -13.90 3.14 -1.96
N PHE A 298 -15.20 3.23 -2.27
CA PHE A 298 -15.81 4.48 -2.71
C PHE A 298 -15.74 5.58 -1.63
N LEU A 299 -16.10 5.28 -0.37
CA LEU A 299 -16.07 6.25 0.74
C LEU A 299 -14.66 6.78 1.02
N ALA A 300 -13.63 5.94 0.90
CA ALA A 300 -12.23 6.33 1.01
C ALA A 300 -11.86 7.35 -0.06
N MET A 301 -12.27 7.12 -1.31
CA MET A 301 -12.04 8.06 -2.42
C MET A 301 -12.85 9.34 -2.29
N LYS A 302 -14.09 9.26 -1.80
CA LYS A 302 -14.89 10.44 -1.46
C LYS A 302 -14.21 11.29 -0.38
N THR A 303 -13.55 10.66 0.58
CA THR A 303 -12.78 11.37 1.62
C THR A 303 -11.51 11.99 1.05
N LYS A 304 -10.79 11.25 0.19
CA LYS A 304 -9.52 11.70 -0.42
C LYS A 304 -9.72 12.80 -1.46
N TYR A 305 -10.80 12.73 -2.24
CA TYR A 305 -11.11 13.65 -3.35
C TYR A 305 -12.50 14.27 -3.20
N PRO A 306 -12.78 15.03 -2.12
CA PRO A 306 -14.13 15.46 -1.75
C PRO A 306 -14.80 16.39 -2.77
N ASN A 307 -14.02 17.09 -3.59
CA ASN A 307 -14.54 18.00 -4.61
C ASN A 307 -14.71 17.34 -5.99
N ASP A 308 -14.10 16.16 -6.19
CA ASP A 308 -13.93 15.59 -7.53
C ASP A 308 -14.58 14.21 -7.68
N TYR A 309 -14.78 13.46 -6.59
CA TYR A 309 -15.28 12.07 -6.63
C TYR A 309 -16.58 11.91 -7.45
N LYS A 310 -17.43 12.94 -7.49
CA LYS A 310 -18.68 12.90 -8.28
C LYS A 310 -18.45 12.88 -9.79
N ASN A 311 -17.30 13.35 -10.26
CA ASN A 311 -16.94 13.39 -11.68
C ASN A 311 -16.06 12.20 -12.09
N MET A 312 -15.60 11.41 -11.13
CA MET A 312 -14.74 10.25 -11.35
C MET A 312 -15.55 9.02 -11.77
N THR A 313 -14.95 8.14 -12.56
CA THR A 313 -15.50 6.81 -12.85
C THR A 313 -14.94 5.79 -11.86
N PHE A 314 -15.84 5.11 -11.15
CA PHE A 314 -15.50 4.00 -10.28
C PHE A 314 -15.70 2.69 -11.04
N VAL A 315 -14.65 1.89 -11.11
CA VAL A 315 -14.64 0.55 -11.70
C VAL A 315 -14.62 -0.46 -10.56
N PHE A 316 -15.74 -1.15 -10.33
CA PHE A 316 -15.79 -2.26 -9.40
C PHE A 316 -15.36 -3.53 -10.13
N ASN A 317 -14.22 -4.08 -9.72
CA ASN A 317 -13.59 -5.21 -10.40
C ASN A 317 -13.21 -6.30 -9.39
N ASP A 318 -13.57 -7.54 -9.64
CA ASP A 318 -13.14 -8.67 -8.81
C ASP A 318 -11.65 -8.98 -9.07
N VAL A 319 -10.90 -9.31 -8.01
CA VAL A 319 -9.43 -9.55 -8.10
C VAL A 319 -9.07 -10.73 -9.01
N ASP A 320 -10.02 -11.64 -9.24
CA ASP A 320 -9.80 -12.83 -10.05
C ASP A 320 -10.18 -12.64 -11.52
N THR A 321 -10.64 -11.46 -11.95
CA THR A 321 -11.24 -11.23 -13.26
C THR A 321 -10.56 -10.07 -13.99
N MET A 322 -10.02 -10.33 -15.19
CA MET A 322 -9.28 -9.33 -15.96
C MET A 322 -9.33 -9.60 -17.47
N PRO A 323 -9.33 -8.57 -18.33
CA PRO A 323 -9.18 -8.78 -19.76
C PRO A 323 -7.80 -9.34 -20.09
N ILE A 324 -7.72 -10.10 -21.19
CA ILE A 324 -6.43 -10.66 -21.67
C ILE A 324 -5.60 -9.60 -22.40
N ALA A 325 -6.26 -8.69 -23.14
CA ALA A 325 -5.61 -7.69 -23.98
C ALA A 325 -5.93 -6.27 -23.52
N LYS A 326 -4.94 -5.37 -23.63
CA LYS A 326 -5.13 -3.93 -23.40
C LYS A 326 -6.10 -3.33 -24.42
N ASN A 327 -6.70 -2.20 -24.06
CA ASN A 327 -7.71 -1.50 -24.88
C ASN A 327 -8.92 -2.35 -25.29
N PHE A 328 -9.14 -3.49 -24.61
CA PHE A 328 -10.26 -4.38 -24.89
C PHE A 328 -11.56 -3.91 -24.23
N LEU A 329 -11.47 -3.26 -23.06
CA LEU A 329 -12.61 -2.70 -22.32
C LEU A 329 -12.44 -1.19 -22.16
N HIS A 330 -13.48 -0.41 -22.47
CA HIS A 330 -13.48 1.04 -22.29
C HIS A 330 -14.18 1.43 -20.99
N TYR A 331 -13.39 1.48 -19.90
CA TYR A 331 -13.87 1.63 -18.53
C TYR A 331 -14.58 2.95 -18.22
N GLU A 332 -14.17 4.06 -18.84
CA GLU A 332 -14.74 5.38 -18.57
C GLU A 332 -16.25 5.41 -18.85
N THR A 333 -17.02 6.01 -17.94
CA THR A 333 -18.45 6.23 -18.10
C THR A 333 -18.81 7.70 -17.82
N GLN A 334 -20.06 8.04 -18.07
CA GLN A 334 -20.61 9.37 -17.87
C GLN A 334 -21.80 9.31 -16.90
N PRO A 335 -22.13 10.42 -16.21
CA PRO A 335 -23.35 10.49 -15.40
C PRO A 335 -24.59 10.00 -16.16
N GLY A 336 -25.45 9.24 -15.50
CA GLY A 336 -26.63 8.60 -16.08
C GLY A 336 -26.37 7.23 -16.72
N THR A 337 -25.12 6.78 -16.82
CA THR A 337 -24.77 5.51 -17.49
C THR A 337 -23.89 4.61 -16.62
N VAL A 338 -24.31 3.36 -16.46
CA VAL A 338 -23.56 2.26 -15.85
C VAL A 338 -23.11 1.30 -16.94
N LYS A 339 -21.80 1.13 -17.12
CA LYS A 339 -21.25 0.14 -18.07
C LYS A 339 -21.05 -1.19 -17.37
N HIS A 340 -21.49 -2.28 -17.99
CA HIS A 340 -21.29 -3.64 -17.48
C HIS A 340 -20.56 -4.49 -18.51
N PHE A 341 -19.34 -4.91 -18.17
CA PHE A 341 -18.41 -5.50 -19.12
C PHE A 341 -18.36 -7.03 -19.07
N TYR A 342 -18.48 -7.63 -17.87
CA TYR A 342 -18.31 -9.07 -17.73
C TYR A 342 -19.22 -9.63 -16.64
N GLY A 343 -19.99 -10.67 -16.94
CA GLY A 343 -20.82 -11.34 -15.94
C GLY A 343 -22.11 -11.94 -16.50
N TYR A 344 -23.21 -11.74 -15.78
CA TYR A 344 -24.55 -12.19 -16.17
C TYR A 344 -25.46 -11.00 -16.45
N LYS A 345 -26.37 -11.10 -17.43
CA LYS A 345 -27.30 -9.99 -17.76
C LYS A 345 -28.34 -9.69 -16.67
N PHE A 346 -28.52 -10.58 -15.69
CA PHE A 346 -29.44 -10.39 -14.57
C PHE A 346 -28.77 -9.81 -13.31
N SER A 347 -27.46 -9.54 -13.35
CA SER A 347 -26.73 -8.86 -12.28
C SER A 347 -25.72 -7.84 -12.83
N LEU A 348 -25.16 -7.03 -11.94
CA LEU A 348 -24.01 -6.15 -12.20
C LEU A 348 -22.77 -6.70 -11.47
N GLY A 349 -22.39 -7.94 -11.80
CA GLY A 349 -21.23 -8.61 -11.22
C GLY A 349 -19.98 -8.49 -12.11
N GLY A 350 -18.87 -9.08 -11.66
CA GLY A 350 -17.61 -9.09 -12.42
C GLY A 350 -16.98 -7.71 -12.54
N ILE A 351 -17.18 -7.06 -13.70
CA ILE A 351 -16.57 -5.76 -14.01
C ILE A 351 -17.67 -4.74 -14.36
N VAL A 352 -17.79 -3.70 -13.54
CA VAL A 352 -18.82 -2.64 -13.70
C VAL A 352 -18.20 -1.27 -13.49
N SER A 353 -18.53 -0.32 -14.37
CA SER A 353 -18.18 1.09 -14.21
C SER A 353 -19.41 1.95 -13.96
N ILE A 354 -19.31 2.88 -13.02
CA ILE A 354 -20.35 3.85 -12.66
C ILE A 354 -19.72 5.18 -12.26
N ASN A 355 -20.38 6.29 -12.59
CA ASN A 355 -19.96 7.62 -12.15
C ASN A 355 -20.13 7.76 -10.61
N GLY A 356 -19.21 8.43 -9.93
CA GLY A 356 -19.24 8.54 -8.48
C GLY A 356 -20.46 9.26 -7.92
N GLY A 357 -21.01 10.25 -8.64
CA GLY A 357 -22.26 10.92 -8.27
C GLY A 357 -23.47 9.98 -8.35
N ASP A 358 -23.55 9.18 -9.42
CA ASP A 358 -24.60 8.18 -9.58
C ASP A 358 -24.51 7.07 -8.53
N PHE A 359 -23.29 6.59 -8.24
CA PHE A 359 -23.06 5.56 -7.23
C PHE A 359 -23.49 6.03 -5.83
N GLU A 360 -23.19 7.28 -5.49
CA GLU A 360 -23.68 7.91 -4.27
C GLU A 360 -25.21 8.00 -4.24
N ALA A 361 -25.82 8.46 -5.34
CA ALA A 361 -27.26 8.66 -5.44
C ALA A 361 -28.07 7.37 -5.26
N ILE A 362 -27.55 6.23 -5.72
CA ILE A 362 -28.18 4.91 -5.56
C ILE A 362 -27.85 4.22 -4.22
N SER A 363 -27.12 4.90 -3.33
CA SER A 363 -26.64 4.34 -2.05
C SER A 363 -25.71 3.11 -2.20
N GLY A 364 -25.00 3.00 -3.32
CA GLY A 364 -24.05 1.91 -3.59
C GLY A 364 -24.62 0.49 -3.49
N PHE A 365 -23.74 -0.47 -3.17
CA PHE A 365 -24.08 -1.89 -2.96
C PHE A 365 -24.80 -2.10 -1.62
N PRO A 366 -25.59 -3.19 -1.44
CA PRO A 366 -25.97 -3.61 -0.09
C PRO A 366 -24.77 -4.17 0.68
N ASN A 367 -24.81 -4.03 2.02
CA ASN A 367 -23.83 -4.63 2.91
C ASN A 367 -24.32 -6.01 3.36
N LEU A 368 -23.84 -7.06 2.68
CA LEU A 368 -24.25 -8.45 2.91
C LEU A 368 -23.08 -9.30 3.47
N TRP A 369 -23.34 -10.09 4.50
CA TRP A 369 -22.35 -10.93 5.19
C TRP A 369 -22.27 -12.36 4.62
N ALA A 370 -22.54 -12.53 3.32
CA ALA A 370 -22.48 -13.83 2.66
C ALA A 370 -22.21 -13.68 1.16
N TRP A 371 -21.92 -14.79 0.49
CA TRP A 371 -21.75 -14.78 -0.96
C TRP A 371 -23.08 -14.56 -1.69
N GLY A 372 -23.07 -13.63 -2.64
CA GLY A 372 -24.08 -13.45 -3.67
C GLY A 372 -25.15 -12.41 -3.36
N TYR A 373 -25.95 -12.12 -4.39
CA TYR A 373 -27.11 -11.23 -4.41
C TYR A 373 -26.84 -9.71 -4.33
N GLU A 374 -25.66 -9.27 -3.91
CA GLU A 374 -25.31 -7.85 -3.82
C GLU A 374 -25.30 -7.18 -5.20
N ASP A 375 -24.78 -7.86 -6.22
CA ASP A 375 -24.75 -7.39 -7.61
C ASP A 375 -26.16 -7.35 -8.23
N ASN A 376 -27.03 -8.27 -7.83
CA ASN A 376 -28.43 -8.29 -8.27
C ASN A 376 -29.18 -7.09 -7.71
N LEU A 377 -28.97 -6.77 -6.43
CA LEU A 377 -29.61 -5.62 -5.81
C LEU A 377 -29.02 -4.30 -6.33
N LEU A 378 -27.71 -4.24 -6.63
CA LEU A 378 -27.14 -3.08 -7.32
C LEU A 378 -27.85 -2.84 -8.65
N GLN A 379 -28.04 -3.89 -9.48
CA GLN A 379 -28.77 -3.76 -10.73
C GLN A 379 -30.19 -3.21 -10.53
N LYS A 380 -30.91 -3.71 -9.52
CA LYS A 380 -32.25 -3.19 -9.17
C LYS A 380 -32.20 -1.70 -8.82
N ARG A 381 -31.21 -1.27 -8.04
CA ARG A 381 -31.04 0.14 -7.62
C ARG A 381 -30.74 1.05 -8.82
N VAL A 382 -29.84 0.63 -9.70
CA VAL A 382 -29.50 1.34 -10.95
C VAL A 382 -30.76 1.55 -11.80
N LEU A 383 -31.54 0.49 -12.03
CA LEU A 383 -32.77 0.57 -12.81
C LEU A 383 -33.85 1.42 -12.12
N ALA A 384 -34.01 1.31 -10.80
CA ALA A 384 -34.99 2.09 -10.04
C ALA A 384 -34.66 3.59 -10.03
N ALA A 385 -33.39 3.95 -10.13
CA ALA A 385 -32.93 5.33 -10.26
C ALA A 385 -33.02 5.89 -11.69
N GLY A 386 -33.48 5.09 -12.67
CA GLY A 386 -33.61 5.50 -14.07
C GLY A 386 -32.27 5.59 -14.83
N LEU A 387 -31.19 5.02 -14.28
CA LEU A 387 -29.88 5.00 -14.93
C LEU A 387 -29.86 3.96 -16.06
N LYS A 388 -29.13 4.28 -17.15
CA LYS A 388 -28.96 3.36 -18.28
C LYS A 388 -27.88 2.33 -17.97
N ILE A 389 -28.19 1.05 -18.12
CA ILE A 389 -27.18 -0.02 -18.15
C ILE A 389 -26.71 -0.22 -19.59
N ASP A 390 -25.48 0.18 -19.88
CA ASP A 390 -24.80 -0.04 -21.15
C ASP A 390 -24.06 -1.38 -21.15
N ARG A 391 -24.38 -2.20 -22.15
CA ARG A 391 -23.81 -3.53 -22.40
C ARG A 391 -23.33 -3.67 -23.86
N SER A 392 -22.98 -2.55 -24.50
CA SER A 392 -22.38 -2.54 -25.83
C SER A 392 -21.06 -3.31 -25.86
N GLU A 393 -20.29 -3.29 -24.77
CA GLU A 393 -19.05 -4.05 -24.57
C GLU A 393 -19.22 -5.12 -23.47
N PHE A 394 -20.22 -6.00 -23.62
CA PHE A 394 -20.52 -7.02 -22.62
C PHE A 394 -20.09 -8.43 -23.05
N TYR A 395 -19.41 -9.12 -22.15
CA TYR A 395 -18.91 -10.48 -22.32
C TYR A 395 -19.51 -11.41 -21.25
N PRO A 396 -20.07 -12.57 -21.63
CA PRO A 396 -20.64 -13.51 -20.67
C PRO A 396 -19.56 -14.23 -19.84
N ILE A 397 -19.96 -14.82 -18.72
CA ILE A 397 -19.09 -15.73 -17.94
C ILE A 397 -18.48 -16.81 -18.85
N MET A 398 -17.18 -17.09 -18.66
CA MET A 398 -16.35 -17.98 -19.49
C MET A 398 -16.01 -17.45 -20.89
N ASP A 399 -16.23 -16.16 -21.17
CA ASP A 399 -15.71 -15.58 -22.40
C ASP A 399 -14.18 -15.69 -22.48
N LYS A 400 -13.67 -16.15 -23.62
CA LYS A 400 -12.24 -16.42 -23.83
C LYS A 400 -11.35 -15.18 -23.73
N ASN A 401 -11.91 -13.97 -23.85
CA ASN A 401 -11.14 -12.72 -23.82
C ASN A 401 -11.03 -12.13 -22.41
N ILE A 402 -11.74 -12.70 -21.44
CA ILE A 402 -11.67 -12.34 -20.03
C ILE A 402 -11.11 -13.53 -19.26
N PHE A 403 -9.92 -13.37 -18.68
CA PHE A 403 -9.33 -14.37 -17.83
C PHE A 403 -9.97 -14.31 -16.44
N GLN A 404 -10.39 -15.47 -15.92
CA GLN A 404 -10.95 -15.60 -14.57
C GLN A 404 -10.24 -16.71 -13.78
N MET A 405 -9.53 -16.35 -12.72
CA MET A 405 -8.92 -17.29 -11.78
C MET A 405 -9.99 -17.90 -10.88
N LYS A 406 -10.64 -18.97 -11.37
CA LYS A 406 -11.75 -19.62 -10.67
C LYS A 406 -11.36 -20.06 -9.26
N ASP A 407 -12.07 -19.54 -8.28
CA ASP A 407 -12.13 -20.10 -6.94
C ASP A 407 -13.19 -21.22 -6.89
N GLY A 408 -12.95 -22.25 -6.09
CA GLY A 408 -13.59 -23.58 -6.13
C GLY A 408 -15.13 -23.61 -6.22
N LEU A 409 -15.72 -24.80 -6.27
CA LEU A 409 -17.17 -24.95 -6.57
C LEU A 409 -18.11 -24.65 -5.39
N TYR A 410 -17.56 -24.41 -4.21
CA TYR A 410 -18.34 -24.24 -2.98
C TYR A 410 -18.42 -22.76 -2.58
N ARG A 411 -19.60 -22.32 -2.15
CA ARG A 411 -19.85 -20.97 -1.67
C ARG A 411 -20.57 -21.00 -0.34
N VAL A 412 -20.16 -20.12 0.58
CA VAL A 412 -20.89 -19.90 1.84
C VAL A 412 -22.06 -18.97 1.57
N VAL A 413 -23.27 -19.48 1.72
CA VAL A 413 -24.52 -18.77 1.49
C VAL A 413 -25.31 -18.65 2.78
N ASN A 414 -26.10 -17.59 2.91
CA ASN A 414 -26.86 -17.30 4.13
C ASN A 414 -28.33 -16.99 3.80
N ARG A 415 -29.24 -17.73 4.43
CA ARG A 415 -30.68 -17.59 4.15
C ARG A 415 -31.24 -16.24 4.62
N LYS A 416 -30.80 -15.73 5.77
CA LYS A 416 -31.27 -14.42 6.28
C LYS A 416 -30.81 -13.28 5.39
N GLU A 417 -29.58 -13.36 4.87
CA GLU A 417 -29.07 -12.40 3.89
C GLU A 417 -29.88 -12.43 2.59
N PHE A 418 -30.24 -13.62 2.11
CA PHE A 418 -31.15 -13.77 0.97
C PHE A 418 -32.52 -13.15 1.24
N ASP A 419 -33.12 -13.41 2.40
CA ASP A 419 -34.42 -12.83 2.77
C ASP A 419 -34.34 -11.29 2.86
N ARG A 420 -33.21 -10.72 3.30
CA ARG A 420 -32.98 -9.25 3.27
C ARG A 420 -32.98 -8.69 1.84
N VAL A 421 -32.38 -9.41 0.89
CA VAL A 421 -32.39 -9.00 -0.53
C VAL A 421 -33.80 -9.11 -1.12
N MET A 422 -34.54 -10.17 -0.79
CA MET A 422 -35.93 -10.35 -1.24
C MET A 422 -36.87 -9.27 -0.70
N ASN A 423 -36.54 -8.67 0.45
CA ASN A 423 -37.25 -7.55 1.05
C ASN A 423 -36.67 -6.17 0.64
N ASP A 424 -35.86 -6.11 -0.43
CA ASP A 424 -35.26 -4.89 -0.99
C ASP A 424 -34.59 -3.99 0.07
N THR A 425 -33.71 -4.59 0.88
CA THR A 425 -32.91 -3.89 1.90
C THR A 425 -32.37 -2.54 1.40
N LYS A 426 -32.49 -1.53 2.26
CA LYS A 426 -32.04 -0.16 2.00
C LYS A 426 -30.61 0.10 2.46
N GLU A 427 -29.95 -0.89 3.05
CA GLU A 427 -28.57 -0.73 3.50
C GLU A 427 -27.63 -0.41 2.35
N GLY A 428 -26.73 0.53 2.56
CA GLY A 428 -25.80 0.99 1.53
C GLY A 428 -24.62 1.71 2.13
N ILE A 429 -24.06 2.67 1.38
CA ILE A 429 -22.94 3.50 1.84
C ILE A 429 -23.24 4.21 3.17
N GLN A 430 -24.48 4.67 3.36
CA GLN A 430 -24.92 5.40 4.57
C GLN A 430 -25.08 4.51 5.80
N SER A 431 -25.10 3.19 5.61
CA SER A 431 -25.26 2.22 6.70
C SER A 431 -23.94 1.73 7.25
N ILE A 432 -22.82 2.17 6.68
CA ILE A 432 -21.48 1.85 7.18
C ILE A 432 -21.11 2.88 8.26
N THR A 433 -20.91 2.40 9.48
CA THR A 433 -20.50 3.20 10.64
C THR A 433 -19.23 2.63 11.26
N ASP A 434 -18.65 3.33 12.25
CA ASP A 434 -17.47 2.89 12.99
C ASP A 434 -16.29 2.46 12.08
N LEU A 435 -16.20 3.11 10.91
CA LEU A 435 -15.26 2.76 9.87
C LEU A 435 -13.86 3.25 10.26
N GLN A 436 -12.92 2.30 10.39
CA GLN A 436 -11.50 2.57 10.58
C GLN A 436 -10.71 1.92 9.45
N TYR A 437 -9.98 2.74 8.71
CA TYR A 437 -9.10 2.29 7.65
C TYR A 437 -7.88 3.20 7.52
N TYR A 438 -6.85 2.71 6.84
CA TYR A 438 -5.78 3.54 6.30
C TYR A 438 -5.47 3.11 4.86
N ILE A 439 -4.92 4.03 4.07
CA ILE A 439 -4.50 3.76 2.69
C ILE A 439 -2.98 3.63 2.67
N ASP A 440 -2.50 2.53 2.13
CA ASP A 440 -1.11 2.35 1.73
C ASP A 440 -1.00 2.73 0.25
N GLU A 441 -0.43 3.91 -0.03
CA GLU A 441 -0.31 4.46 -1.38
C GLU A 441 0.70 3.69 -2.25
N ASP A 442 1.67 3.02 -1.63
CA ASP A 442 2.71 2.27 -2.34
C ASP A 442 2.17 0.96 -2.88
N THR A 443 1.32 0.28 -2.09
CA THR A 443 0.72 -1.00 -2.46
C THR A 443 -0.69 -0.87 -3.05
N GLY A 444 -1.35 0.28 -2.85
CA GLY A 444 -2.74 0.52 -3.22
C GLY A 444 -3.75 -0.14 -2.27
N PHE A 445 -3.34 -0.60 -1.08
CA PHE A 445 -4.25 -1.25 -0.15
C PHE A 445 -5.03 -0.23 0.69
N ILE A 446 -6.35 -0.36 0.70
CA ILE A 446 -7.21 0.27 1.71
C ILE A 446 -7.39 -0.79 2.80
N ASN A 447 -6.64 -0.67 3.87
CA ASN A 447 -6.63 -1.61 4.99
C ASN A 447 -7.78 -1.28 5.94
N ILE A 448 -8.85 -2.09 5.89
CA ILE A 448 -10.10 -1.87 6.63
C ILE A 448 -10.05 -2.71 7.89
N ASN A 449 -9.81 -2.06 9.02
CA ASN A 449 -9.59 -2.72 10.31
C ASN A 449 -10.88 -2.86 11.12
N GLN A 450 -11.85 -1.96 10.91
CA GLN A 450 -13.13 -1.94 11.62
C GLN A 450 -14.20 -1.32 10.72
N PHE A 451 -15.41 -1.87 10.75
CA PHE A 451 -16.62 -1.22 10.25
C PHE A 451 -17.86 -1.93 10.80
N SER A 452 -18.95 -1.20 10.93
CA SER A 452 -20.27 -1.71 11.30
C SER A 452 -21.23 -1.56 10.12
N THR A 453 -22.24 -2.41 10.07
CA THR A 453 -23.34 -2.35 9.08
C THR A 453 -24.67 -2.38 9.82
N GLY A 454 -25.79 -2.21 9.12
CA GLY A 454 -27.12 -2.23 9.76
C GLY A 454 -27.50 -3.58 10.37
N THR A 455 -26.82 -4.65 9.97
CA THR A 455 -26.91 -5.98 10.57
C THR A 455 -25.57 -6.52 11.02
N VAL A 456 -25.59 -7.43 11.99
CA VAL A 456 -24.41 -8.20 12.39
C VAL A 456 -24.28 -9.48 11.54
N SER A 457 -23.05 -9.94 11.36
CA SER A 457 -22.76 -11.23 10.71
C SER A 457 -23.43 -12.36 11.49
N ASP A 458 -24.31 -13.13 10.83
CA ASP A 458 -24.99 -14.28 11.45
C ASP A 458 -24.48 -15.59 10.85
N THR A 459 -23.35 -16.05 11.38
CA THR A 459 -22.69 -17.27 10.91
C THR A 459 -23.51 -18.53 11.17
N ALA A 460 -24.45 -18.50 12.14
CA ALA A 460 -25.31 -19.65 12.44
C ALA A 460 -26.32 -19.96 11.31
N SER A 461 -26.59 -18.99 10.43
CA SER A 461 -27.45 -19.16 9.26
C SER A 461 -26.66 -19.48 7.98
N ASN A 462 -25.35 -19.68 8.09
CA ASN A 462 -24.51 -20.04 6.95
C ASN A 462 -24.70 -21.50 6.56
N SER A 463 -24.61 -21.77 5.26
CA SER A 463 -24.58 -23.11 4.69
C SER A 463 -23.63 -23.14 3.50
N VAL A 464 -23.04 -24.29 3.21
CA VAL A 464 -22.18 -24.48 2.03
C VAL A 464 -23.05 -24.91 0.86
N TYR A 465 -22.98 -24.17 -0.24
CA TYR A 465 -23.68 -24.45 -1.48
C TYR A 465 -22.71 -24.86 -2.58
N ASP A 466 -23.06 -25.92 -3.31
CA ASP A 466 -22.32 -26.40 -4.48
C ASP A 466 -22.91 -25.80 -5.76
N LEU A 467 -22.08 -25.03 -6.48
CA LEU A 467 -22.47 -24.33 -7.71
C LEU A 467 -22.88 -25.27 -8.85
N ARG A 468 -22.58 -26.58 -8.77
CA ARG A 468 -23.09 -27.58 -9.73
C ARG A 468 -24.59 -27.79 -9.64
N ASN A 469 -25.22 -27.43 -8.52
CA ASN A 469 -26.66 -27.51 -8.31
C ASN A 469 -27.42 -26.32 -8.93
N GLY A 470 -26.72 -25.40 -9.59
CA GLY A 470 -27.27 -24.23 -10.25
C GLY A 470 -26.74 -22.92 -9.67
N LEU A 471 -27.25 -21.81 -10.21
CA LEU A 471 -26.84 -20.45 -9.82
C LEU A 471 -27.67 -19.87 -8.67
N LEU A 472 -28.69 -20.58 -8.20
CA LEU A 472 -29.65 -20.11 -7.19
C LEU A 472 -29.56 -20.99 -5.94
N PRO A 473 -28.79 -20.56 -4.92
CA PRO A 473 -28.71 -21.27 -3.64
C PRO A 473 -30.05 -21.40 -2.92
N PHE A 474 -30.92 -20.39 -3.05
CA PHE A 474 -32.24 -20.37 -2.45
C PHE A 474 -33.31 -20.18 -3.52
N THR A 475 -34.34 -21.02 -3.48
CA THR A 475 -35.52 -20.87 -4.33
C THR A 475 -36.47 -19.83 -3.74
N ILE A 476 -37.05 -18.98 -4.59
CA ILE A 476 -38.20 -18.17 -4.21
C ILE A 476 -39.37 -19.12 -3.98
N GLN A 477 -39.73 -19.40 -2.73
CA GLN A 477 -40.98 -20.12 -2.45
C GLN A 477 -42.11 -19.24 -2.99
N ALA A 478 -42.80 -19.72 -4.02
CA ALA A 478 -44.06 -19.12 -4.43
C ALA A 478 -44.96 -19.09 -3.18
N LYS A 479 -45.39 -17.91 -2.74
CA LYS A 479 -46.47 -17.80 -1.76
C LYS A 479 -47.60 -18.71 -2.27
N PRO A 480 -48.14 -19.64 -1.47
CA PRO A 480 -49.25 -20.47 -1.90
C PRO A 480 -50.36 -19.50 -2.32
N VAL A 481 -50.61 -19.44 -3.63
CA VAL A 481 -51.72 -18.68 -4.18
C VAL A 481 -52.94 -19.38 -3.64
N GLY A 482 -53.60 -18.76 -2.65
CA GLY A 482 -54.84 -19.25 -2.08
C GLY A 482 -55.76 -19.70 -3.21
N GLY A 483 -56.18 -20.96 -3.14
CA GLY A 483 -56.84 -21.65 -4.23
C GLY A 483 -57.99 -20.83 -4.81
N ARG A 484 -57.80 -20.35 -6.04
CA ARG A 484 -58.90 -20.07 -6.96
C ARG A 484 -58.63 -20.82 -8.25
N ARG A 485 -59.59 -21.68 -8.60
CA ARG A 485 -59.61 -22.52 -9.80
C ARG A 485 -59.26 -21.70 -11.03
N ARG A 486 -58.25 -22.14 -11.78
CA ARG A 486 -57.87 -21.57 -13.08
C ARG A 486 -58.97 -21.89 -14.11
N PRO A 487 -59.43 -20.93 -14.93
CA PRO A 487 -59.90 -21.27 -16.27
C PRO A 487 -58.67 -21.43 -17.18
N THR A 488 -58.74 -22.44 -18.04
CA THR A 488 -57.74 -22.79 -19.05
C THR A 488 -57.47 -21.62 -20.01
N MET A 489 -56.19 -21.27 -20.19
CA MET A 489 -55.77 -20.43 -21.31
C MET A 489 -54.51 -20.99 -21.98
N THR A 490 -54.60 -20.93 -23.30
CA THR A 490 -53.75 -21.40 -24.38
C THR A 490 -52.26 -21.03 -24.24
N MET A 491 -51.37 -21.97 -24.55
CA MET A 491 -49.92 -21.75 -24.66
C MET A 491 -49.61 -20.72 -25.77
N VAL A 492 -48.84 -19.70 -25.42
CA VAL A 492 -47.98 -18.99 -26.37
C VAL A 492 -46.55 -19.14 -25.83
N HIS A 493 -45.68 -19.70 -26.67
CA HIS A 493 -44.27 -19.98 -26.39
C HIS A 493 -43.45 -18.68 -26.31
N PHE A 494 -42.49 -18.65 -25.37
CA PHE A 494 -41.18 -18.00 -25.52
C PHE A 494 -40.14 -18.81 -24.78
#